data_AF-A0A505HMI2-F1
#
_entry.id   AF-A0A505HMI2-F1
#
_cell.length_a   1.000
_cell.length_b   1.000
_cell.length_c   1.000
_cell.angle_alpha   90.00
_cell.angle_beta   90.00
_cell.angle_gamma   90.00
#
_symmetry.space_group_name_H-M   'P 1'
#
loop_
_entity.id
_entity.type
_entity.pdbx_description
1 polymer ?
#
loop_
_entity_poly.entity_id
_entity_poly.type
_entity_poly.pdbx_seq_one_letter_code
_entity_poly.pdbx_strand_id
1 'polypeptide(L)'
;MSTEVLRQYKPNLVLVNRRKAAGWESRKRAARELHRVGQQRGIRETPTVEAIEKAMYRHETGRVAVTDPIYRQLYCLAYDANPQDLFGELTSSAEERPHFSARSHKFVTAFVGADGAARLREAAGCAPAVGEWHTCYSAPVEHPEGDCTLYVWPCGSVVFHLVEPVQLSTIAALAAWRVASYGDNINWAIDYLAPIAPVEDESAVYVLGAHWVFEPAWPAELLGTALRIMSTPKVLLHRDRPMDDEHLAHAELIELSLLSESYDHVGIESFGLQGISVGYASWSGVVYHPISAERALTEAEVISCELAIQSMWAYSDAIARQVEQGRDPRVPPEYGWRYLRGVRSRLTISRLREPGQHQAMRRAILRTCDLMPALDQAIETLRETDRG
;
A
#
# COMPACT_ATOMS: atom_id res chain seq x y z
N MET A 1 2.66 -19.01 37.83
CA MET A 1 3.53 -19.67 36.83
C MET A 1 3.71 -18.68 35.69
N SER A 2 4.92 -18.15 35.51
CA SER A 2 5.21 -17.13 34.50
C SER A 2 5.30 -17.79 33.14
N THR A 3 4.38 -17.47 32.23
CA THR A 3 4.43 -17.86 30.83
C THR A 3 5.49 -17.02 30.14
N GLU A 4 6.70 -17.55 30.02
CA GLU A 4 7.73 -16.99 29.14
C GLU A 4 7.24 -17.06 27.70
N VAL A 5 6.95 -15.88 27.13
CA VAL A 5 6.74 -15.71 25.70
C VAL A 5 8.05 -16.08 25.00
N LEU A 6 8.06 -17.21 24.28
CA LEU A 6 9.18 -17.60 23.44
C LEU A 6 9.42 -16.51 22.40
N ARG A 7 10.47 -15.70 22.60
CA ARG A 7 10.94 -14.74 21.60
C ARG A 7 11.33 -15.49 20.33
N GLN A 8 10.50 -15.39 19.30
CA GLN A 8 10.79 -15.95 17.99
C GLN A 8 11.79 -15.03 17.27
N TYR A 9 13.07 -15.36 17.35
CA TYR A 9 14.13 -14.60 16.69
C TYR A 9 14.03 -14.77 15.16
N LYS A 10 13.89 -13.66 14.42
CA LYS A 10 13.84 -13.65 12.96
C LYS A 10 15.25 -13.48 12.37
N PRO A 11 15.73 -14.39 11.50
CA PRO A 11 17.07 -14.32 10.93
C PRO A 11 17.35 -13.02 10.15
N ASN A 12 18.56 -12.46 10.27
CA ASN A 12 19.06 -11.42 9.36
C ASN A 12 19.47 -12.10 8.05
N LEU A 13 18.52 -12.18 7.11
CA LEU A 13 18.72 -12.84 5.83
C LEU A 13 19.73 -12.13 4.94
N VAL A 14 19.93 -10.81 5.10
CA VAL A 14 20.93 -10.04 4.35
C VAL A 14 22.33 -10.56 4.64
N LEU A 15 22.69 -10.68 5.92
CA LEU A 15 23.99 -11.25 6.32
C LEU A 15 24.14 -12.72 5.89
N VAL A 16 23.06 -13.51 6.00
CA VAL A 16 23.07 -14.91 5.55
C VAL A 16 23.30 -15.02 4.04
N ASN A 17 22.63 -14.18 3.24
CA ASN A 17 22.71 -14.18 1.79
C ASN A 17 24.06 -13.64 1.32
N ARG A 18 24.58 -12.56 1.91
CA ARG A 18 25.93 -12.04 1.62
C ARG A 18 27.02 -13.07 1.92
N ARG A 19 26.91 -13.76 3.04
CA ARG A 19 27.81 -14.88 3.37
C ARG A 19 27.76 -15.99 2.32
N LYS A 20 26.56 -16.40 1.88
CA LYS A 20 26.39 -17.43 0.84
C LYS A 20 26.94 -16.97 -0.51
N ALA A 21 26.66 -15.73 -0.91
CA ALA A 21 27.14 -15.13 -2.16
C ALA A 21 28.68 -15.03 -2.20
N ALA A 22 29.32 -14.79 -1.05
CA ALA A 22 30.78 -14.84 -0.92
C ALA A 22 31.37 -16.26 -0.95
N GLY A 23 30.54 -17.31 -1.11
CA GLY A 23 30.97 -18.71 -1.12
C GLY A 23 31.34 -19.25 0.27
N TRP A 24 30.91 -18.60 1.35
CA TRP A 24 31.24 -19.00 2.73
C TRP A 24 30.14 -19.86 3.32
N GLU A 25 30.10 -21.12 2.91
CA GLU A 25 29.02 -22.06 3.26
C GLU A 25 28.84 -22.27 4.78
N SER A 26 29.91 -22.16 5.58
CA SER A 26 29.86 -22.26 7.04
C SER A 26 30.22 -20.95 7.75
N ARG A 27 29.61 -20.70 8.91
CA ARG A 27 29.94 -19.56 9.78
C ARG A 27 31.39 -19.59 10.25
N LYS A 28 31.93 -20.78 10.51
CA LYS A 28 33.35 -20.98 10.84
C LYS A 28 34.28 -20.52 9.73
N ARG A 29 33.95 -20.82 8.47
CA ARG A 29 34.71 -20.32 7.30
C ARG A 29 34.59 -18.81 7.19
N ALA A 30 33.37 -18.28 7.30
CA ALA A 30 33.13 -16.84 7.24
C ALA A 30 33.86 -16.06 8.34
N ALA A 31 33.89 -16.59 9.57
CA ALA A 31 34.60 -15.96 10.69
C ALA A 31 36.12 -15.87 10.46
N ARG A 32 36.72 -16.90 9.84
CA ARG A 32 38.13 -16.86 9.45
C ARG A 32 38.41 -15.82 8.38
N GLU A 33 37.54 -15.71 7.37
CA GLU A 33 37.68 -14.70 6.32
C GLU A 33 37.48 -13.28 6.86
N LEU A 34 36.47 -13.06 7.72
CA LEU A 34 36.26 -11.77 8.40
C LEU A 34 37.47 -11.40 9.27
N HIS A 35 38.02 -12.34 10.03
CA HIS A 35 39.24 -12.11 10.80
C HIS A 35 40.42 -11.74 9.90
N ARG A 36 40.60 -12.44 8.77
CA ARG A 36 41.63 -12.14 7.77
C ARG A 36 41.44 -10.74 7.17
N VAL A 37 40.21 -10.36 6.83
CA VAL A 37 39.89 -9.02 6.32
C VAL A 37 40.22 -7.95 7.36
N GLY A 38 39.86 -8.15 8.62
CA GLY A 38 40.17 -7.22 9.71
C GLY A 38 41.68 -7.01 9.89
N GLN A 39 42.47 -8.09 9.86
CA GLN A 39 43.93 -8.02 9.90
C GLN A 39 44.52 -7.30 8.68
N GLN A 40 44.06 -7.64 7.47
CA GLN A 40 44.56 -7.04 6.23
C GLN A 40 44.23 -5.56 6.09
N ARG A 41 43.07 -5.13 6.60
CA ARG A 41 42.61 -3.73 6.55
C ARG A 41 43.03 -2.93 7.79
N GLY A 42 43.80 -3.51 8.71
CA GLY A 42 44.38 -2.81 9.85
C GLY A 42 43.37 -2.36 10.90
N ILE A 43 42.25 -3.07 11.07
CA ILE A 43 41.27 -2.76 12.12
C ILE A 43 41.91 -3.04 13.47
N ARG A 44 42.13 -1.97 14.25
CA ARG A 44 42.64 -2.07 15.63
C ARG A 44 41.67 -2.93 16.44
N GLU A 45 42.22 -3.88 17.20
CA GLU A 45 41.44 -4.81 18.04
C GLU A 45 40.50 -5.74 17.25
N THR A 46 40.93 -6.20 16.06
CA THR A 46 40.20 -7.22 15.30
C THR A 46 39.85 -8.42 16.21
N PRO A 47 38.56 -8.76 16.40
CA PRO A 47 38.14 -9.82 17.31
C PRO A 47 38.64 -11.20 16.87
N THR A 48 38.79 -12.13 17.82
CA THR A 48 39.20 -13.50 17.51
C THR A 48 38.18 -14.22 16.64
N VAL A 49 38.62 -15.26 15.93
CA VAL A 49 37.76 -16.08 15.08
C VAL A 49 36.58 -16.65 15.87
N GLU A 50 36.79 -17.13 17.10
CA GLU A 50 35.68 -17.65 17.92
C GLU A 50 34.66 -16.56 18.30
N ALA A 51 35.15 -15.35 18.61
CA ALA A 51 34.29 -14.22 18.93
C ALA A 51 33.46 -13.78 17.71
N ILE A 52 34.07 -13.74 16.53
CA ILE A 52 33.39 -13.44 15.27
C ILE A 52 32.35 -14.51 14.95
N GLU A 53 32.67 -15.80 15.05
CA GLU A 53 31.71 -16.87 14.78
C GLU A 53 30.48 -16.79 15.71
N LYS A 54 30.70 -16.53 17.00
CA LYS A 54 29.63 -16.35 17.99
C LYS A 54 28.80 -15.09 17.75
N ALA A 55 29.43 -13.99 17.33
CA ALA A 55 28.74 -12.76 16.95
C ALA A 55 27.90 -12.97 15.68
N MET A 56 28.49 -13.53 14.63
CA MET A 56 27.81 -13.90 13.39
C MET A 56 26.59 -14.78 13.63
N TYR A 57 26.70 -15.80 14.48
CA TYR A 57 25.55 -16.63 14.82
C TYR A 57 24.42 -15.79 15.41
N ARG A 58 24.70 -14.90 16.37
CA ARG A 58 23.69 -14.03 17.00
C ARG A 58 23.10 -13.02 16.01
N HIS A 59 23.92 -12.45 15.15
CA HIS A 59 23.52 -11.46 14.15
C HIS A 59 22.66 -12.10 13.03
N GLU A 60 23.12 -13.20 12.45
CA GLU A 60 22.39 -13.92 11.39
C GLU A 60 21.09 -14.55 11.89
N THR A 61 21.02 -14.96 13.15
CA THR A 61 19.77 -15.51 13.74
C THR A 61 18.84 -14.43 14.29
N GLY A 62 19.24 -13.14 14.23
CA GLY A 62 18.46 -12.03 14.77
C GLY A 62 18.31 -12.04 16.29
N ARG A 63 19.22 -12.73 17.00
CA ARG A 63 19.27 -12.72 18.48
C ARG A 63 19.76 -11.39 19.03
N VAL A 64 20.61 -10.69 18.27
CA VAL A 64 21.21 -9.41 18.63
C VAL A 64 21.38 -8.58 17.36
N ALA A 65 21.04 -7.29 17.41
CA ALA A 65 21.33 -6.33 16.33
C ALA A 65 22.83 -6.05 16.23
N VAL A 66 23.33 -5.74 15.03
CA VAL A 66 24.75 -5.46 14.81
C VAL A 66 25.05 -4.00 15.15
N THR A 67 25.15 -3.67 16.44
CA THR A 67 25.40 -2.30 16.91
C THR A 67 26.88 -2.00 17.14
N ASP A 68 27.69 -3.04 17.34
CA ASP A 68 29.12 -2.88 17.62
C ASP A 68 29.87 -2.41 16.35
N PRO A 69 30.55 -1.24 16.40
CA PRO A 69 31.21 -0.64 15.25
C PRO A 69 32.26 -1.54 14.58
N ILE A 70 32.95 -2.38 15.35
CA ILE A 70 34.00 -3.26 14.84
C ILE A 70 33.38 -4.33 13.93
N TYR A 71 32.27 -4.93 14.36
CA TYR A 71 31.57 -5.92 13.54
C TYR A 71 30.91 -5.30 12.32
N ARG A 72 30.32 -4.11 12.44
CA ARG A 72 29.76 -3.37 11.31
C ARG A 72 30.84 -3.11 10.25
N GLN A 73 31.97 -2.55 10.66
CA GLN A 73 33.11 -2.29 9.79
C GLN A 73 33.64 -3.58 9.14
N LEU A 74 33.76 -4.67 9.90
CA LEU A 74 34.20 -5.97 9.39
C LEU A 74 33.29 -6.50 8.29
N TYR A 75 31.97 -6.52 8.51
CA TYR A 75 31.03 -6.99 7.49
C TYR A 75 31.02 -6.08 6.26
N CYS A 76 31.06 -4.76 6.44
CA CYS A 76 31.12 -3.82 5.33
C CYS A 76 32.35 -4.04 4.45
N LEU A 77 33.53 -4.16 5.07
CA LEU A 77 34.78 -4.41 4.35
C LEU A 77 34.81 -5.79 3.69
N ALA A 78 34.20 -6.79 4.32
CA ALA A 78 34.23 -8.16 3.85
C ALA A 78 33.25 -8.44 2.70
N TYR A 79 32.14 -7.71 2.67
CA TYR A 79 31.11 -7.84 1.63
C TYR A 79 31.17 -6.73 0.58
N ASP A 80 32.14 -5.81 0.69
CA ASP A 80 32.25 -4.61 -0.14
C ASP A 80 30.91 -3.86 -0.22
N ALA A 81 30.31 -3.67 0.95
CA ALA A 81 28.97 -3.13 1.11
C ALA A 81 28.97 -2.06 2.20
N ASN A 82 28.09 -1.06 2.06
CA ASN A 82 28.01 0.00 3.07
C ASN A 82 27.15 -0.46 4.28
N PRO A 83 27.17 0.26 5.42
CA PRO A 83 26.38 -0.11 6.59
C PRO A 83 24.87 -0.09 6.35
N GLN A 84 24.39 0.68 5.39
CA GLN A 84 22.98 0.73 5.00
C GLN A 84 22.56 -0.56 4.29
N ASP A 85 23.36 -1.04 3.34
CA ASP A 85 23.12 -2.28 2.58
C ASP A 85 23.05 -3.53 3.48
N LEU A 86 23.73 -3.48 4.62
CA LEU A 86 23.87 -4.63 5.53
C LEU A 86 22.99 -4.53 6.78
N PHE A 87 22.67 -3.31 7.21
CA PHE A 87 22.06 -3.07 8.53
C PHE A 87 20.93 -2.02 8.54
N GLY A 88 20.65 -1.32 7.43
CA GLY A 88 19.54 -0.36 7.36
C GLY A 88 19.73 0.88 8.24
N GLU A 89 20.97 1.25 8.60
CA GLU A 89 21.18 2.46 9.42
C GLU A 89 20.95 3.76 8.64
N LEU A 90 20.18 4.65 9.29
CA LEU A 90 20.08 6.08 9.01
C LEU A 90 21.39 6.78 9.44
N THR A 91 22.44 6.73 8.63
CA THR A 91 23.57 7.65 8.83
C THR A 91 23.14 9.07 8.43
N SER A 92 23.44 10.01 9.32
CA SER A 92 23.21 11.46 9.27
C SER A 92 23.97 12.19 8.16
N SER A 93 23.89 11.71 6.92
CA SER A 93 24.21 12.46 5.71
C SER A 93 22.97 12.43 4.82
N ALA A 94 22.01 13.30 5.14
CA ALA A 94 20.76 13.49 4.40
C ALA A 94 20.96 14.15 3.01
N GLU A 95 22.21 14.40 2.61
CA GLU A 95 22.52 14.97 1.30
C GLU A 95 22.86 13.81 0.33
N GLU A 96 22.02 13.65 -0.70
CA GLU A 96 22.18 12.77 -1.87
C GLU A 96 21.63 11.32 -1.83
N ARG A 97 20.60 11.00 -1.03
CA ARG A 97 19.77 9.83 -1.38
C ARG A 97 18.86 10.18 -2.57
N PRO A 98 18.78 9.35 -3.64
CA PRO A 98 17.78 9.57 -4.68
C PRO A 98 16.39 9.42 -4.06
N HIS A 99 15.54 10.42 -4.24
CA HIS A 99 14.15 10.41 -3.79
C HIS A 99 13.26 10.08 -4.97
N PHE A 100 12.14 9.40 -4.71
CA PHE A 100 11.06 9.34 -5.68
C PHE A 100 9.99 10.35 -5.29
N SER A 101 9.32 10.91 -6.29
CA SER A 101 8.21 11.83 -6.12
C SER A 101 6.96 11.20 -6.72
N ALA A 102 5.89 11.21 -5.93
CA ALA A 102 4.59 10.70 -6.32
C ALA A 102 3.46 11.62 -5.85
N ARG A 103 2.33 11.60 -6.55
CA ARG A 103 1.06 12.12 -6.02
C ARG A 103 0.32 10.94 -5.40
N SER A 104 0.09 11.02 -4.09
CA SER A 104 -0.71 10.05 -3.36
C SER A 104 -2.17 10.48 -3.41
N HIS A 105 -3.03 9.60 -3.89
CA HIS A 105 -4.47 9.74 -3.86
C HIS A 105 -5.01 8.80 -2.81
N LYS A 106 -5.67 9.36 -1.80
CA LYS A 106 -6.33 8.61 -0.73
C LYS A 106 -7.82 8.68 -0.95
N PHE A 107 -8.47 7.52 -0.94
CA PHE A 107 -9.92 7.39 -1.03
C PHE A 107 -10.45 7.00 0.35
N VAL A 108 -10.74 8.00 1.19
CA VAL A 108 -11.35 7.76 2.50
C VAL A 108 -12.83 7.49 2.28
N THR A 109 -13.22 6.25 2.49
CA THR A 109 -14.50 5.71 2.03
C THR A 109 -15.39 5.40 3.22
N ALA A 110 -16.64 5.84 3.16
CA ALA A 110 -17.64 5.65 4.20
C ALA A 110 -19.04 5.39 3.61
N PHE A 111 -19.94 4.84 4.43
CA PHE A 111 -21.35 4.67 4.10
C PHE A 111 -22.23 5.38 5.13
N VAL A 112 -23.11 6.26 4.64
CA VAL A 112 -23.98 7.14 5.47
C VAL A 112 -25.47 6.94 5.17
N GLY A 113 -25.82 5.97 4.33
CA GLY A 113 -27.18 5.74 3.85
C GLY A 113 -27.67 6.83 2.88
N ALA A 114 -28.74 6.54 2.13
CA ALA A 114 -29.25 7.44 1.10
C ALA A 114 -29.73 8.80 1.66
N ASP A 115 -30.38 8.79 2.83
CA ASP A 115 -30.82 10.01 3.51
C ASP A 115 -29.63 10.85 4.00
N GLY A 116 -28.58 10.20 4.50
CA GLY A 116 -27.33 10.86 4.87
C GLY A 116 -26.64 11.48 3.65
N ALA A 117 -26.57 10.75 2.54
CA ALA A 117 -26.03 11.27 1.28
C ALA A 117 -26.83 12.48 0.76
N ALA A 118 -28.16 12.47 0.89
CA ALA A 118 -28.99 13.60 0.50
C ALA A 118 -28.71 14.85 1.35
N ARG A 119 -28.64 14.71 2.69
CA ARG A 119 -28.28 15.80 3.60
C ARG A 119 -26.87 16.32 3.35
N LEU A 120 -25.91 15.42 3.15
CA LEU A 120 -24.52 15.78 2.90
C LEU A 120 -24.36 16.55 1.60
N ARG A 121 -25.03 16.11 0.54
CA ARG A 121 -25.05 16.82 -0.76
C ARG A 121 -25.55 18.26 -0.61
N GLU A 122 -26.60 18.46 0.17
CA GLU A 122 -27.16 19.78 0.42
C GLU A 122 -26.23 20.65 1.29
N ALA A 123 -25.77 20.10 2.43
CA ALA A 123 -24.93 20.83 3.38
C ALA A 123 -23.57 21.23 2.80
N ALA A 124 -22.95 20.35 2.00
CA ALA A 124 -21.66 20.61 1.36
C ALA A 124 -21.78 21.35 0.01
N GLY A 125 -23.01 21.67 -0.43
CA GLY A 125 -23.24 22.40 -1.69
C GLY A 125 -22.75 21.65 -2.93
N CYS A 126 -22.88 20.32 -2.97
CA CYS A 126 -22.32 19.51 -4.05
C CYS A 126 -23.02 19.74 -5.39
N ALA A 127 -22.24 19.75 -6.46
CA ALA A 127 -22.70 19.78 -7.86
C ALA A 127 -22.56 18.41 -8.52
N PRO A 128 -23.29 18.09 -9.60
CA PRO A 128 -23.09 16.85 -10.33
C PRO A 128 -21.64 16.69 -10.79
N ALA A 129 -21.00 15.56 -10.45
CA ALA A 129 -19.63 15.28 -10.86
C ALA A 129 -19.58 14.96 -12.36
N VAL A 130 -18.60 15.51 -13.06
CA VAL A 130 -18.39 15.32 -14.50
C VAL A 130 -17.30 14.27 -14.73
N GLY A 131 -17.50 13.37 -15.69
CA GLY A 131 -16.51 12.35 -16.06
C GLY A 131 -16.57 11.05 -15.26
N GLU A 132 -17.38 11.00 -14.21
CA GLU A 132 -17.53 9.82 -13.36
C GLU A 132 -18.39 8.72 -14.00
N TRP A 133 -18.11 7.46 -13.64
CA TRP A 133 -18.75 6.29 -14.28
C TRP A 133 -20.18 6.07 -13.80
N HIS A 134 -20.51 6.62 -12.64
CA HIS A 134 -21.80 6.53 -11.98
C HIS A 134 -22.24 7.93 -11.57
N THR A 135 -23.55 8.18 -11.57
CA THR A 135 -24.08 9.47 -11.13
C THR A 135 -23.72 9.71 -9.67
N CYS A 136 -22.88 10.72 -9.43
CA CYS A 136 -22.53 11.23 -8.12
C CYS A 136 -22.42 12.75 -8.15
N TYR A 137 -22.24 13.32 -6.97
CA TYR A 137 -22.09 14.75 -6.76
C TYR A 137 -20.76 15.00 -6.06
N SER A 138 -20.13 16.14 -6.33
CA SER A 138 -18.88 16.51 -5.68
C SER A 138 -18.86 17.94 -5.19
N ALA A 139 -18.06 18.17 -4.15
CA ALA A 139 -17.71 19.49 -3.64
C ALA A 139 -16.25 19.48 -3.15
N PRO A 140 -15.50 20.58 -3.32
CA PRO A 140 -14.25 20.75 -2.60
C PRO A 140 -14.54 20.85 -1.10
N VAL A 141 -13.68 20.27 -0.27
CA VAL A 141 -13.75 20.36 1.19
C VAL A 141 -12.38 20.68 1.75
N GLU A 142 -12.33 21.42 2.86
CA GLU A 142 -11.06 21.77 3.50
C GLU A 142 -10.48 20.54 4.20
N HIS A 143 -9.20 20.25 3.94
CA HIS A 143 -8.44 19.21 4.60
C HIS A 143 -7.07 19.74 5.05
N PRO A 144 -6.56 19.40 6.25
CA PRO A 144 -5.29 19.92 6.74
C PRO A 144 -4.07 19.55 5.89
N GLU A 145 -4.10 18.40 5.23
CA GLU A 145 -2.93 17.81 4.56
C GLU A 145 -2.84 18.11 3.05
N GLY A 146 -3.92 18.53 2.39
CA GLY A 146 -3.92 18.70 0.94
C GLY A 146 -5.27 18.99 0.30
N ASP A 147 -5.34 18.89 -1.02
CA ASP A 147 -6.57 19.12 -1.77
C ASP A 147 -7.52 17.95 -1.56
N CYS A 148 -8.74 18.23 -1.07
CA CYS A 148 -9.75 17.22 -0.83
C CYS A 148 -11.04 17.52 -1.59
N THR A 149 -11.53 16.51 -2.31
CA THR A 149 -12.84 16.54 -2.96
C THR A 149 -13.73 15.49 -2.33
N LEU A 150 -14.86 15.92 -1.80
CA LEU A 150 -15.93 15.04 -1.35
C LEU A 150 -16.73 14.57 -2.56
N TYR A 151 -16.91 13.27 -2.70
CA TYR A 151 -17.81 12.64 -3.65
C TYR A 151 -18.95 11.91 -2.92
N VAL A 152 -20.19 12.15 -3.35
CA VAL A 152 -21.40 11.61 -2.73
C VAL A 152 -22.22 10.88 -3.77
N TRP A 153 -22.42 9.57 -3.58
CA TRP A 153 -23.33 8.76 -4.37
C TRP A 153 -24.71 8.71 -3.72
N PRO A 154 -25.80 8.89 -4.49
CA PRO A 154 -27.15 8.88 -3.93
C PRO A 154 -27.55 7.60 -3.18
N CYS A 155 -26.89 6.47 -3.47
CA CYS A 155 -27.12 5.20 -2.77
C CYS A 155 -26.59 5.18 -1.32
N GLY A 156 -25.86 6.21 -0.88
CA GLY A 156 -25.35 6.33 0.49
C GLY A 156 -23.83 6.22 0.64
N SER A 157 -23.10 5.95 -0.44
CA SER A 157 -21.64 5.90 -0.41
C SER A 157 -21.04 7.29 -0.49
N VAL A 158 -19.98 7.51 0.29
CA VAL A 158 -19.22 8.75 0.32
C VAL A 158 -17.74 8.43 0.20
N VAL A 159 -17.03 9.20 -0.61
CA VAL A 159 -15.58 9.10 -0.76
C VAL A 159 -14.97 10.49 -0.66
N PHE A 160 -14.09 10.71 0.31
CA PHE A 160 -13.17 11.83 0.31
C PHE A 160 -11.95 11.45 -0.51
N HIS A 161 -11.75 12.15 -1.62
CA HIS A 161 -10.57 12.02 -2.46
C HIS A 161 -9.56 13.09 -2.06
N LEU A 162 -8.54 12.67 -1.31
CA LEU A 162 -7.46 13.52 -0.86
C LEU A 162 -6.23 13.32 -1.74
N VAL A 163 -5.60 14.42 -2.16
CA VAL A 163 -4.42 14.42 -3.03
C VAL A 163 -3.27 15.12 -2.33
N GLU A 164 -2.17 14.39 -2.18
CA GLU A 164 -0.95 14.88 -1.53
C GLU A 164 0.30 14.58 -2.36
N PRO A 165 1.15 15.57 -2.63
CA PRO A 165 2.48 15.31 -3.16
C PRO A 165 3.34 14.69 -2.05
N VAL A 166 4.00 13.58 -2.37
CA VAL A 166 4.95 12.91 -1.47
C VAL A 166 6.31 12.79 -2.14
N GLN A 167 7.36 13.07 -1.39
CA GLN A 167 8.74 12.84 -1.79
C GLN A 167 9.42 12.04 -0.70
N LEU A 168 9.88 10.83 -1.05
CA LEU A 168 10.37 9.85 -0.09
C LEU A 168 11.61 9.15 -0.64
N SER A 169 12.50 8.75 0.26
CA SER A 169 13.74 8.05 -0.11
C SER A 169 13.57 6.54 -0.30
N THR A 170 12.52 5.94 0.28
CA THR A 170 12.30 4.48 0.33
C THR A 170 10.80 4.14 0.27
N ILE A 171 10.46 2.97 -0.26
CA ILE A 171 9.08 2.44 -0.22
C ILE A 171 8.68 2.10 1.22
N ALA A 172 9.65 1.75 2.07
CA ALA A 172 9.47 1.59 3.51
C ALA A 172 8.99 2.87 4.18
N ALA A 173 9.57 4.03 3.83
CA ALA A 173 9.11 5.33 4.31
C ALA A 173 7.67 5.63 3.85
N LEU A 174 7.30 5.23 2.62
CA LEU A 174 5.91 5.33 2.15
C LEU A 174 4.98 4.43 2.97
N ALA A 175 5.39 3.20 3.24
CA ALA A 175 4.62 2.26 4.04
C ALA A 175 4.36 2.82 5.45
N ALA A 176 5.39 3.37 6.09
CA ALA A 176 5.29 3.99 7.41
C ALA A 176 4.39 5.23 7.40
N TRP A 177 4.59 6.12 6.42
CA TRP A 177 3.76 7.31 6.24
C TRP A 177 2.28 6.96 6.04
N ARG A 178 1.99 5.93 5.23
CA ARG A 178 0.60 5.46 5.02
C ARG A 178 -0.06 5.00 6.33
N VAL A 179 0.67 4.30 7.20
CA VAL A 179 0.10 3.82 8.47
C VAL A 179 -0.34 4.98 9.36
N ALA A 180 0.50 6.01 9.51
CA ALA A 180 0.17 7.18 10.30
C ALA A 180 -0.98 7.97 9.65
N SER A 181 -0.78 8.38 8.40
CA SER A 181 -1.70 9.28 7.74
C SER A 181 -3.09 8.65 7.50
N TYR A 182 -3.19 7.34 7.28
CA TYR A 182 -4.51 6.72 7.08
C TYR A 182 -5.36 6.74 8.35
N GLY A 183 -4.74 6.59 9.52
CA GLY A 183 -5.46 6.68 10.80
C GLY A 183 -6.04 8.07 11.02
N ASP A 184 -5.23 9.09 10.80
CA ASP A 184 -5.65 10.50 10.94
C ASP A 184 -6.75 10.87 9.96
N ASN A 185 -6.63 10.41 8.70
CA ASN A 185 -7.64 10.65 7.66
C ASN A 185 -8.98 9.95 7.93
N ILE A 186 -8.97 8.75 8.53
CA ILE A 186 -10.20 8.06 8.95
C ILE A 186 -10.91 8.86 10.05
N ASN A 187 -10.17 9.25 11.09
CA ASN A 187 -10.72 10.02 12.20
C ASN A 187 -11.29 11.37 11.72
N TRP A 188 -10.55 12.08 10.87
CA TRP A 188 -11.01 13.32 10.27
C TRP A 188 -12.30 13.16 9.48
N ALA A 189 -12.42 12.11 8.65
CA ALA A 189 -13.62 11.87 7.86
C ALA A 189 -14.84 11.55 8.74
N ILE A 190 -14.65 10.78 9.81
CA ILE A 190 -15.70 10.49 10.81
C ILE A 190 -16.16 11.80 11.47
N ASP A 191 -15.23 12.62 11.94
CA ASP A 191 -15.52 13.90 12.58
C ASP A 191 -16.26 14.87 11.64
N TYR A 192 -15.84 14.91 10.36
CA TYR A 192 -16.49 15.72 9.33
C TYR A 192 -17.94 15.28 9.08
N LEU A 193 -18.18 13.96 9.02
CA LEU A 193 -19.49 13.38 8.71
C LEU A 193 -20.47 13.44 9.89
N ALA A 194 -19.98 13.28 11.12
CA ALA A 194 -20.77 13.19 12.35
C ALA A 194 -21.91 14.23 12.49
N PRO A 195 -21.70 15.55 12.25
CA PRO A 195 -22.76 16.55 12.43
C PRO A 195 -23.85 16.54 11.34
N ILE A 196 -23.61 15.95 10.17
CA ILE A 196 -24.50 16.07 9.00
C ILE A 196 -25.12 14.72 8.62
N ALA A 197 -24.26 13.71 8.51
CA ALA A 197 -24.59 12.38 8.01
C ALA A 197 -23.66 11.38 8.71
N PRO A 198 -23.93 11.05 10.00
CA PRO A 198 -23.07 10.16 10.75
C PRO A 198 -22.94 8.82 10.03
N VAL A 199 -21.72 8.27 10.04
CA VAL A 199 -21.44 6.95 9.47
C VAL A 199 -22.25 5.91 10.23
N GLU A 200 -22.83 4.94 9.51
CA GLU A 200 -23.62 3.88 10.16
C GLU A 200 -22.75 2.95 11.03
N ASP A 201 -21.49 2.77 10.62
CA ASP A 201 -20.47 1.98 11.32
C ASP A 201 -19.09 2.61 11.10
N GLU A 202 -18.50 3.21 12.13
CA GLU A 202 -17.17 3.83 12.05
C GLU A 202 -16.06 2.83 11.74
N SER A 203 -16.23 1.54 12.12
CA SER A 203 -15.24 0.49 11.84
C SER A 203 -15.20 0.10 10.35
N ALA A 204 -16.22 0.53 9.59
CA ALA A 204 -16.31 0.36 8.15
C ALA A 204 -15.53 1.41 7.36
N VAL A 205 -15.09 2.49 8.00
CA VAL A 205 -14.38 3.57 7.31
C VAL A 205 -12.95 3.10 7.02
N TYR A 206 -12.54 3.21 5.76
CA TYR A 206 -11.22 2.77 5.33
C TYR A 206 -10.61 3.71 4.30
N VAL A 207 -9.30 3.55 4.07
CA VAL A 207 -8.56 4.31 3.05
C VAL A 207 -7.93 3.34 2.06
N LEU A 208 -8.25 3.51 0.78
CA LEU A 208 -7.47 2.94 -0.31
C LEU A 208 -6.50 3.99 -0.85
N GLY A 209 -5.27 3.57 -1.20
CA GLY A 209 -4.28 4.45 -1.83
C GLY A 209 -4.09 4.14 -3.31
N ALA A 210 -4.05 5.16 -4.15
CA ALA A 210 -3.46 5.11 -5.48
C ALA A 210 -2.26 6.07 -5.55
N HIS A 211 -1.16 5.66 -6.19
CA HIS A 211 0.05 6.48 -6.28
C HIS A 211 0.44 6.71 -7.73
N TRP A 212 0.49 7.98 -8.11
CA TRP A 212 0.99 8.44 -9.41
C TRP A 212 2.46 8.84 -9.28
N VAL A 213 3.36 7.94 -9.66
CA VAL A 213 4.80 8.19 -9.59
C VAL A 213 5.22 8.98 -10.82
N PHE A 214 5.66 10.23 -10.63
CA PHE A 214 6.11 11.09 -11.71
C PHE A 214 7.64 11.22 -11.79
N GLU A 215 8.35 11.00 -10.67
CA GLU A 215 9.81 10.93 -10.63
C GLU A 215 10.24 9.65 -9.89
N PRO A 216 10.61 8.56 -10.60
CA PRO A 216 11.11 7.35 -9.95
C PRO A 216 12.57 7.51 -9.50
N ALA A 217 12.91 6.96 -8.33
CA ALA A 217 14.28 6.93 -7.80
C ALA A 217 15.11 5.73 -8.31
N TRP A 218 14.45 4.75 -8.94
CA TRP A 218 15.06 3.46 -9.25
C TRP A 218 15.53 3.38 -10.70
N PRO A 219 16.60 2.59 -10.97
CA PRO A 219 16.96 2.19 -12.33
C PRO A 219 15.80 1.53 -13.08
N ALA A 220 15.81 1.62 -14.41
CA ALA A 220 14.73 1.12 -15.26
C ALA A 220 14.44 -0.38 -15.07
N GLU A 221 15.46 -1.16 -14.78
CA GLU A 221 15.39 -2.60 -14.50
C GLU A 221 14.73 -2.93 -13.17
N LEU A 222 14.81 -2.03 -12.17
CA LEU A 222 14.19 -2.20 -10.86
C LEU A 222 12.82 -1.53 -10.76
N LEU A 223 12.50 -0.62 -11.66
CA LEU A 223 11.25 0.14 -11.68
C LEU A 223 10.01 -0.77 -11.56
N GLY A 224 9.96 -1.86 -12.33
CA GLY A 224 8.85 -2.81 -12.27
C GLY A 224 8.67 -3.41 -10.88
N THR A 225 9.74 -3.90 -10.26
CA THR A 225 9.73 -4.49 -8.92
C THR A 225 9.39 -3.46 -7.85
N ALA A 226 9.97 -2.26 -7.94
CA ALA A 226 9.67 -1.16 -7.04
C ALA A 226 8.17 -0.81 -7.04
N LEU A 227 7.55 -0.67 -8.22
CA LEU A 227 6.11 -0.37 -8.29
C LEU A 227 5.23 -1.53 -7.80
N ARG A 228 5.67 -2.79 -7.91
CA ARG A 228 4.96 -3.93 -7.28
C ARG A 228 5.00 -3.85 -5.76
N ILE A 229 6.17 -3.57 -5.17
CA ILE A 229 6.30 -3.40 -3.73
C ILE A 229 5.47 -2.19 -3.27
N MET A 230 5.49 -1.09 -4.05
CA MET A 230 4.74 0.13 -3.76
C MET A 230 3.21 -0.08 -3.84
N SER A 231 2.73 -1.04 -4.63
CA SER A 231 1.30 -1.40 -4.65
C SER A 231 0.89 -2.26 -3.45
N THR A 232 1.84 -2.94 -2.79
CA THR A 232 1.64 -3.76 -1.57
C THR A 232 2.55 -3.34 -0.39
N PRO A 233 2.65 -2.05 -0.02
CA PRO A 233 3.74 -1.57 0.84
C PRO A 233 3.69 -2.13 2.26
N LYS A 234 2.53 -2.63 2.72
CA LYS A 234 2.40 -3.33 4.00
C LYS A 234 3.22 -4.62 4.07
N VAL A 235 3.69 -5.18 2.95
CA VAL A 235 4.60 -6.35 2.94
C VAL A 235 5.93 -6.04 3.63
N LEU A 236 6.32 -4.77 3.68
CA LEU A 236 7.55 -4.31 4.34
C LEU A 236 7.41 -4.21 5.86
N LEU A 237 6.18 -4.21 6.38
CA LEU A 237 5.87 -3.89 7.78
C LEU A 237 5.47 -5.15 8.56
N HIS A 238 5.78 -5.16 9.85
CA HIS A 238 5.22 -6.14 10.79
C HIS A 238 3.79 -5.74 11.17
N ARG A 239 2.88 -6.72 11.23
CA ARG A 239 1.44 -6.50 11.48
C ARG A 239 1.13 -5.93 12.86
N ASP A 240 1.87 -6.34 13.88
CA ASP A 240 1.52 -6.09 15.29
C ASP A 240 2.61 -5.30 16.03
N ARG A 241 3.50 -4.62 15.31
CA ARG A 241 4.56 -3.78 15.90
C ARG A 241 4.25 -2.31 15.65
N PRO A 242 4.29 -1.44 16.67
CA PRO A 242 4.18 0.00 16.46
C PRO A 242 5.26 0.50 15.49
N MET A 243 4.96 1.58 14.78
CA MET A 243 5.94 2.21 13.90
C MET A 243 6.92 3.00 14.75
N ASP A 244 8.17 2.55 14.80
CA ASP A 244 9.31 3.20 15.44
C ASP A 244 10.51 3.20 14.47
N ASP A 245 11.58 3.92 14.81
CA ASP A 245 12.76 4.05 13.94
C ASP A 245 13.42 2.69 13.64
N GLU A 246 13.36 1.75 14.59
CA GLU A 246 13.91 0.41 14.41
C GLU A 246 13.07 -0.41 13.42
N HIS A 247 11.74 -0.27 13.49
CA HIS A 247 10.81 -0.89 12.55
C HIS A 247 11.02 -0.32 11.14
N LEU A 248 11.19 0.99 10.99
CA LEU A 248 11.48 1.61 9.70
C LEU A 248 12.81 1.11 9.11
N ALA A 249 13.89 1.12 9.89
CA ALA A 249 15.19 0.60 9.46
C ALA A 249 15.10 -0.88 9.01
N HIS A 250 14.31 -1.68 9.72
CA HIS A 250 14.06 -3.06 9.35
C HIS A 250 13.24 -3.19 8.05
N ALA A 251 12.23 -2.34 7.86
CA ALA A 251 11.43 -2.32 6.63
C ALA A 251 12.28 -1.94 5.41
N GLU A 252 13.23 -1.02 5.56
CA GLU A 252 14.20 -0.67 4.51
C GLU A 252 15.08 -1.86 4.12
N LEU A 253 15.50 -2.69 5.09
CA LEU A 253 16.23 -3.93 4.80
C LEU A 253 15.38 -4.95 4.02
N ILE A 254 14.09 -5.07 4.35
CA ILE A 254 13.16 -5.93 3.62
C ILE A 254 12.99 -5.41 2.18
N GLU A 255 12.82 -4.10 2.00
CA GLU A 255 12.70 -3.47 0.68
C GLU A 255 13.89 -3.83 -0.21
N LEU A 256 15.12 -3.67 0.28
CA LEU A 256 16.33 -4.04 -0.47
C LEU A 256 16.34 -5.53 -0.86
N SER A 257 15.92 -6.42 0.04
CA SER A 257 15.82 -7.85 -0.25
C SER A 257 14.80 -8.11 -1.36
N LEU A 258 13.60 -7.53 -1.26
CA LEU A 258 12.52 -7.72 -2.24
C LEU A 258 12.85 -7.14 -3.61
N LEU A 259 13.55 -6.00 -3.66
CA LEU A 259 14.06 -5.43 -4.90
C LEU A 259 15.04 -6.40 -5.60
N SER A 260 15.94 -7.02 -4.83
CA SER A 260 16.94 -7.95 -5.37
C SER A 260 16.34 -9.29 -5.85
N GLU A 261 15.24 -9.72 -5.24
CA GLU A 261 14.59 -11.00 -5.54
C GLU A 261 13.50 -10.90 -6.62
N SER A 262 13.34 -9.73 -7.25
CA SER A 262 12.29 -9.46 -8.24
C SER A 262 10.89 -9.79 -7.71
N TYR A 263 10.56 -9.26 -6.52
CA TYR A 263 9.30 -9.51 -5.82
C TYR A 263 8.09 -9.57 -6.76
N ASP A 264 7.40 -10.71 -6.68
CA ASP A 264 6.20 -11.03 -7.43
C ASP A 264 5.25 -11.83 -6.53
N HIS A 265 3.97 -11.45 -6.52
CA HIS A 265 2.97 -12.01 -5.62
C HIS A 265 1.65 -12.18 -6.36
N VAL A 266 0.97 -13.32 -6.13
CA VAL A 266 -0.26 -13.72 -6.85
C VAL A 266 -1.41 -12.70 -6.78
N GLY A 267 -1.41 -11.86 -5.74
CA GLY A 267 -2.40 -10.78 -5.56
C GLY A 267 -2.04 -9.45 -6.24
N ILE A 268 -1.06 -9.43 -7.14
CA ILE A 268 -0.63 -8.23 -7.87
C ILE A 268 -0.86 -8.45 -9.37
N GLU A 269 -1.56 -7.50 -9.99
CA GLU A 269 -1.90 -7.56 -11.41
C GLU A 269 -1.26 -6.39 -12.17
N SER A 270 -0.55 -6.69 -13.24
CA SER A 270 0.05 -5.68 -14.12
C SER A 270 -0.97 -5.17 -15.13
N PHE A 271 -0.99 -3.85 -15.34
CA PHE A 271 -1.76 -3.22 -16.42
C PHE A 271 -0.99 -2.16 -17.21
N GLY A 272 0.29 -1.96 -16.90
CA GLY A 272 1.19 -1.13 -17.70
C GLY A 272 1.46 -1.71 -19.09
N LEU A 273 1.90 -0.86 -20.01
CA LEU A 273 2.35 -1.26 -21.34
C LEU A 273 3.84 -0.97 -21.52
N GLN A 274 4.61 -1.97 -21.95
CA GLN A 274 6.04 -1.86 -22.15
C GLN A 274 6.40 -0.64 -23.03
N GLY A 275 7.28 0.22 -22.51
CA GLY A 275 7.73 1.45 -23.19
C GLY A 275 6.72 2.61 -23.19
N ILE A 276 5.55 2.44 -22.58
CA ILE A 276 4.51 3.47 -22.45
C ILE A 276 4.23 3.78 -20.97
N SER A 277 4.13 2.78 -20.12
CA SER A 277 3.84 2.93 -18.69
C SER A 277 4.17 1.67 -17.89
N VAL A 278 4.28 1.84 -16.58
CA VAL A 278 4.34 0.76 -15.61
C VAL A 278 3.17 0.95 -14.65
N GLY A 279 2.35 -0.08 -14.45
CA GLY A 279 1.14 0.02 -13.64
C GLY A 279 0.81 -1.30 -12.99
N TYR A 280 0.53 -1.26 -11.68
CA TYR A 280 0.16 -2.44 -10.89
C TYR A 280 -1.00 -2.13 -9.97
N ALA A 281 -1.92 -3.09 -9.87
CA ALA A 281 -3.03 -3.08 -8.92
C ALA A 281 -2.84 -4.22 -7.91
N SER A 282 -3.24 -3.99 -6.67
CA SER A 282 -3.31 -5.01 -5.63
C SER A 282 -4.45 -4.67 -4.66
N TRP A 283 -4.73 -5.60 -3.73
CA TRP A 283 -5.64 -5.35 -2.61
C TRP A 283 -5.29 -4.09 -1.81
N SER A 284 -4.00 -3.76 -1.70
CA SER A 284 -3.53 -2.64 -0.87
C SER A 284 -3.49 -1.30 -1.60
N GLY A 285 -3.71 -1.28 -2.91
CA GLY A 285 -3.70 -0.05 -3.70
C GLY A 285 -3.22 -0.21 -5.14
N VAL A 286 -3.24 0.91 -5.84
CA VAL A 286 -2.82 1.03 -7.23
C VAL A 286 -1.59 1.91 -7.33
N VAL A 287 -0.67 1.58 -8.24
CA VAL A 287 0.49 2.42 -8.55
C VAL A 287 0.63 2.53 -10.05
N TYR A 288 0.91 3.74 -10.53
CA TYR A 288 1.12 4.01 -11.95
C TYR A 288 2.27 4.97 -12.17
N HIS A 289 3.09 4.68 -13.17
CA HIS A 289 4.13 5.55 -13.68
C HIS A 289 4.00 5.67 -15.20
N PRO A 290 3.68 6.87 -15.74
CA PRO A 290 3.70 7.10 -17.18
C PRO A 290 5.15 7.25 -17.67
N ILE A 291 5.57 6.41 -18.61
CA ILE A 291 6.85 6.60 -19.33
C ILE A 291 6.65 7.55 -20.51
N SER A 292 5.49 7.47 -21.17
CA SER A 292 5.12 8.29 -22.33
C SER A 292 3.78 8.97 -22.08
N ALA A 293 3.82 10.20 -21.55
CA ALA A 293 2.63 10.93 -21.10
C ALA A 293 1.53 11.07 -22.16
N GLU A 294 1.88 11.23 -23.44
CA GLU A 294 0.90 11.36 -24.54
C GLU A 294 0.19 10.05 -24.91
N ARG A 295 0.76 8.90 -24.54
CA ARG A 295 0.24 7.57 -24.91
C ARG A 295 -0.21 6.75 -23.72
N ALA A 296 0.19 7.13 -22.52
CA ALA A 296 -0.19 6.50 -21.28
C ALA A 296 -1.63 6.88 -20.90
N LEU A 297 -2.19 6.16 -19.94
CA LEU A 297 -3.40 6.59 -19.25
C LEU A 297 -3.12 7.93 -18.59
N THR A 298 -4.15 8.76 -18.51
CA THR A 298 -4.16 9.94 -17.67
C THR A 298 -4.40 9.55 -16.21
N GLU A 299 -3.95 10.39 -15.29
CA GLU A 299 -4.21 10.20 -13.87
C GLU A 299 -5.71 10.19 -13.58
N ALA A 300 -6.48 11.10 -14.16
CA ALA A 300 -7.93 11.17 -14.02
C ALA A 300 -8.63 9.85 -14.40
N GLU A 301 -8.17 9.14 -15.43
CA GLU A 301 -8.74 7.84 -15.82
C GLU A 301 -8.54 6.77 -14.73
N VAL A 302 -7.37 6.75 -14.07
CA VAL A 302 -7.10 5.84 -12.96
C VAL A 302 -7.97 6.21 -11.75
N ILE A 303 -8.04 7.49 -11.42
CA ILE A 303 -8.80 7.99 -10.26
C ILE A 303 -10.30 7.76 -10.42
N SER A 304 -10.89 8.08 -11.57
CA SER A 304 -12.33 7.84 -11.80
C SER A 304 -12.68 6.34 -11.79
N CYS A 305 -11.76 5.46 -12.19
CA CYS A 305 -11.95 4.02 -12.05
C CYS A 305 -11.99 3.61 -10.56
N GLU A 306 -11.07 4.13 -9.74
CA GLU A 306 -11.07 3.85 -8.31
C GLU A 306 -12.28 4.44 -7.58
N LEU A 307 -12.68 5.67 -7.86
CA LEU A 307 -13.90 6.27 -7.30
C LEU A 307 -15.14 5.42 -7.58
N ALA A 308 -15.27 4.90 -8.80
CA ALA A 308 -16.37 4.02 -9.17
C ALA A 308 -16.34 2.67 -8.42
N ILE A 309 -15.15 2.11 -8.18
CA ILE A 309 -14.98 0.83 -7.48
C ILE A 309 -15.19 1.03 -5.98
N GLN A 310 -14.53 2.00 -5.35
CA GLN A 310 -14.60 2.22 -3.90
C GLN A 310 -16.00 2.62 -3.43
N SER A 311 -16.71 3.45 -4.21
CA SER A 311 -18.10 3.79 -3.89
C SER A 311 -19.02 2.56 -3.87
N MET A 312 -18.82 1.61 -4.78
CA MET A 312 -19.63 0.40 -4.87
C MET A 312 -19.18 -0.68 -3.88
N TRP A 313 -17.91 -0.66 -3.50
CA TRP A 313 -17.39 -1.50 -2.42
C TRP A 313 -18.06 -1.13 -1.10
N ALA A 314 -18.05 0.16 -0.73
CA ALA A 314 -18.72 0.68 0.46
C ALA A 314 -20.20 0.29 0.52
N TYR A 315 -20.91 0.38 -0.62
CA TYR A 315 -22.32 0.05 -0.66
C TYR A 315 -22.58 -1.45 -0.52
N SER A 316 -21.82 -2.28 -1.22
CA SER A 316 -21.96 -3.74 -1.16
C SER A 316 -21.62 -4.28 0.23
N ASP A 317 -20.59 -3.71 0.85
CA ASP A 317 -20.14 -4.02 2.21
C ASP A 317 -21.16 -3.58 3.27
N ALA A 318 -21.76 -2.39 3.14
CA ALA A 318 -22.86 -1.97 4.01
C ALA A 318 -24.08 -2.91 3.96
N ILE A 319 -24.42 -3.43 2.77
CA ILE A 319 -25.47 -4.45 2.61
C ILE A 319 -25.05 -5.75 3.31
N ALA A 320 -23.82 -6.22 3.09
CA ALA A 320 -23.31 -7.45 3.70
C ALA A 320 -23.33 -7.37 5.23
N ARG A 321 -22.90 -6.24 5.82
CA ARG A 321 -22.93 -6.04 7.27
C ARG A 321 -24.34 -6.10 7.86
N GLN A 322 -25.35 -5.57 7.17
CA GLN A 322 -26.74 -5.68 7.64
C GLN A 322 -27.18 -7.16 7.75
N VAL A 323 -26.80 -7.98 6.76
CA VAL A 323 -27.05 -9.42 6.78
C VAL A 323 -26.28 -10.12 7.90
N GLU A 324 -25.00 -9.80 8.08
CA GLU A 324 -24.16 -10.35 9.16
C GLU A 324 -24.71 -10.01 10.56
N GLN A 325 -25.38 -8.87 10.68
CA GLN A 325 -26.12 -8.46 11.88
C GLN A 325 -27.50 -9.10 12.01
N GLY A 326 -27.87 -10.03 11.12
CA GLY A 326 -29.14 -10.75 11.12
C GLY A 326 -30.35 -9.91 10.69
N ARG A 327 -30.13 -8.84 9.90
CA ARG A 327 -31.18 -7.94 9.42
C ARG A 327 -31.34 -8.09 7.91
N ASP A 328 -32.58 -7.94 7.44
CA ASP A 328 -32.82 -7.74 6.01
C ASP A 328 -32.31 -6.36 5.59
N PRO A 329 -31.47 -6.26 4.54
CA PRO A 329 -30.94 -4.98 4.11
C PRO A 329 -32.04 -4.01 3.69
N ARG A 330 -31.99 -2.80 4.23
CA ARG A 330 -32.94 -1.73 3.89
C ARG A 330 -32.25 -0.73 2.96
N VAL A 331 -32.68 -0.74 1.70
CA VAL A 331 -32.19 0.20 0.69
C VAL A 331 -33.38 0.84 -0.04
N PRO A 332 -33.27 2.11 -0.49
CA PRO A 332 -34.31 2.70 -1.32
C PRO A 332 -34.53 1.88 -2.61
N PRO A 333 -35.79 1.72 -3.08
CA PRO A 333 -36.10 0.90 -4.25
C PRO A 333 -35.31 1.27 -5.52
N GLU A 334 -35.02 2.56 -5.71
CA GLU A 334 -34.22 3.09 -6.82
C GLU A 334 -32.76 2.63 -6.79
N TYR A 335 -32.24 2.22 -5.63
CA TYR A 335 -30.87 1.73 -5.42
C TYR A 335 -30.82 0.23 -5.11
N GLY A 336 -31.91 -0.51 -5.37
CA GLY A 336 -32.01 -1.96 -5.14
C GLY A 336 -31.20 -2.83 -6.12
N TRP A 337 -31.50 -4.14 -6.17
CA TRP A 337 -30.72 -5.12 -6.95
C TRP A 337 -30.59 -4.79 -8.45
N ARG A 338 -31.61 -4.14 -9.06
CA ARG A 338 -31.56 -3.70 -10.46
C ARG A 338 -30.50 -2.63 -10.70
N TYR A 339 -30.33 -1.72 -9.74
CA TYR A 339 -29.30 -0.69 -9.76
C TYR A 339 -27.90 -1.32 -9.70
N LEU A 340 -27.67 -2.21 -8.72
CA LEU A 340 -26.39 -2.93 -8.57
C LEU A 340 -26.05 -3.80 -9.79
N ARG A 341 -27.04 -4.46 -10.40
CA ARG A 341 -26.85 -5.18 -11.67
C ARG A 341 -26.42 -4.23 -12.80
N GLY A 342 -26.99 -3.03 -12.86
CA GLY A 342 -26.59 -1.99 -13.80
C GLY A 342 -25.16 -1.48 -13.55
N VAL A 343 -24.78 -1.30 -12.28
CA VAL A 343 -23.41 -0.96 -11.85
C VAL A 343 -22.45 -2.04 -12.31
N ARG A 344 -22.71 -3.31 -11.98
CA ARG A 344 -21.89 -4.46 -12.39
C ARG A 344 -21.66 -4.49 -13.90
N SER A 345 -22.71 -4.27 -14.67
CA SER A 345 -22.64 -4.19 -16.13
C SER A 345 -21.72 -3.06 -16.60
N ARG A 346 -21.85 -1.85 -16.04
CA ARG A 346 -20.98 -0.71 -16.37
C ARG A 346 -19.52 -0.94 -15.98
N LEU A 347 -19.26 -1.60 -14.86
CA LEU A 347 -17.91 -1.91 -14.39
C LEU A 347 -17.23 -3.00 -15.24
N THR A 348 -17.98 -3.98 -15.75
CA THR A 348 -17.39 -5.17 -16.41
C THR A 348 -17.42 -5.13 -17.93
N ILE A 349 -18.41 -4.50 -18.55
CA ILE A 349 -18.56 -4.51 -20.01
C ILE A 349 -17.58 -3.52 -20.63
N SER A 350 -16.84 -3.98 -21.65
CA SER A 350 -15.94 -3.10 -22.41
C SER A 350 -16.73 -2.23 -23.38
N ARG A 351 -16.38 -0.94 -23.44
CA ARG A 351 -17.03 -0.02 -24.39
C ARG A 351 -16.33 -0.11 -25.74
N LEU A 352 -17.08 0.02 -26.83
CA LEU A 352 -16.56 -0.10 -28.21
C LEU A 352 -15.37 0.83 -28.53
N ARG A 353 -15.26 1.96 -27.82
CA ARG A 353 -14.19 2.96 -27.99
C ARG A 353 -13.24 3.03 -26.80
N GLU A 354 -13.35 2.11 -25.85
CA GLU A 354 -12.44 2.04 -24.71
C GLU A 354 -11.04 1.62 -25.18
N PRO A 355 -9.98 2.40 -24.90
CA PRO A 355 -8.62 1.99 -25.22
C PRO A 355 -8.24 0.70 -24.49
N GLY A 356 -7.38 -0.12 -25.12
CA GLY A 356 -6.92 -1.38 -24.53
C GLY A 356 -6.23 -1.21 -23.17
N GLN A 357 -5.54 -0.08 -22.95
CA GLN A 357 -4.94 0.27 -21.66
C GLN A 357 -5.98 0.47 -20.56
N HIS A 358 -7.07 1.18 -20.86
CA HIS A 358 -8.16 1.41 -19.91
C HIS A 358 -8.84 0.09 -19.55
N GLN A 359 -9.05 -0.79 -20.54
CA GLN A 359 -9.57 -2.14 -20.30
C GLN A 359 -8.62 -2.99 -19.45
N ALA A 360 -7.30 -2.89 -19.66
CA ALA A 360 -6.31 -3.61 -18.85
C ALA A 360 -6.31 -3.12 -17.39
N MET A 361 -6.27 -1.79 -17.19
CA MET A 361 -6.35 -1.15 -15.88
C MET A 361 -7.60 -1.59 -15.12
N ARG A 362 -8.77 -1.40 -15.71
CA ARG A 362 -10.05 -1.76 -15.10
C ARG A 362 -10.10 -3.23 -14.68
N ARG A 363 -9.61 -4.13 -15.54
CA ARG A 363 -9.57 -5.57 -15.22
C ARG A 363 -8.61 -5.89 -14.08
N ALA A 364 -7.42 -5.28 -14.05
CA ALA A 364 -6.45 -5.50 -12.99
C ALA A 364 -6.99 -5.03 -11.63
N ILE A 365 -7.61 -3.86 -11.58
CA ILE A 365 -8.21 -3.34 -10.34
C ILE A 365 -9.39 -4.22 -9.90
N LEU A 366 -10.32 -4.55 -10.81
CA LEU A 366 -11.48 -5.40 -10.47
C LEU A 366 -11.09 -6.80 -9.97
N ARG A 367 -9.96 -7.35 -10.42
CA ARG A 367 -9.47 -8.66 -9.98
C ARG A 367 -8.80 -8.63 -8.60
N THR A 368 -8.33 -7.47 -8.17
CA THR A 368 -7.51 -7.36 -6.95
C THR A 368 -8.25 -6.72 -5.78
N CYS A 369 -9.41 -6.09 -5.99
CA CYS A 369 -10.21 -5.44 -4.95
C CYS A 369 -11.38 -6.26 -4.41
N ASP A 370 -11.60 -7.50 -4.88
CA ASP A 370 -12.72 -8.38 -4.52
C ASP A 370 -14.14 -7.75 -4.58
N LEU A 371 -14.33 -6.65 -5.30
CA LEU A 371 -15.65 -6.01 -5.47
C LEU A 371 -16.65 -6.96 -6.16
N MET A 372 -16.20 -7.75 -7.12
CA MET A 372 -17.10 -8.55 -7.96
C MET A 372 -17.87 -9.62 -7.17
N PRO A 373 -17.23 -10.46 -6.32
CA PRO A 373 -17.94 -11.33 -5.40
C PRO A 373 -18.89 -10.60 -4.45
N ALA A 374 -18.44 -9.48 -3.85
CA ALA A 374 -19.26 -8.69 -2.93
C ALA A 374 -20.52 -8.12 -3.61
N LEU A 375 -20.36 -7.62 -4.83
CA LEU A 375 -21.44 -7.06 -5.63
C LEU A 375 -22.45 -8.14 -6.07
N ASP A 376 -21.96 -9.33 -6.44
CA ASP A 376 -22.83 -10.46 -6.77
C ASP A 376 -23.63 -10.91 -5.55
N GLN A 377 -23.00 -11.01 -4.37
CA GLN A 377 -23.70 -11.33 -3.13
C GLN A 377 -24.76 -10.27 -2.79
N ALA A 378 -24.44 -8.98 -2.87
CA ALA A 378 -25.38 -7.89 -2.60
C ALA A 378 -26.57 -7.89 -3.57
N ILE A 379 -26.35 -8.19 -4.86
CA ILE A 379 -27.43 -8.32 -5.85
C ILE A 379 -28.38 -9.45 -5.48
N GLU A 380 -27.85 -10.62 -5.12
CA GLU A 380 -28.67 -11.79 -4.79
C GLU A 380 -29.47 -11.56 -3.51
N THR A 381 -28.83 -11.06 -2.45
CA THR A 381 -29.48 -10.70 -1.18
C THR A 381 -30.64 -9.73 -1.40
N LEU A 382 -30.41 -8.61 -2.08
CA LEU A 382 -31.47 -7.62 -2.32
C LEU A 382 -32.60 -8.16 -3.20
N ARG A 383 -32.31 -9.11 -4.09
CA ARG A 383 -33.33 -9.76 -4.92
C ARG A 383 -34.21 -10.72 -4.12
N GLU A 384 -33.67 -11.35 -3.09
CA GLU A 384 -34.43 -12.21 -2.18
C GLU A 384 -35.33 -11.39 -1.27
N THR A 385 -34.82 -10.29 -0.70
CA THR A 385 -35.60 -9.36 0.13
C THR A 385 -36.73 -8.68 -0.66
N ASP A 386 -36.55 -8.41 -1.96
CA ASP A 386 -37.60 -7.83 -2.84
C ASP A 386 -38.72 -8.84 -3.19
N ARG A 387 -38.52 -10.14 -2.89
CA ARG A 387 -39.49 -11.22 -3.16
C ARG A 387 -40.26 -11.68 -1.92
N GLY A 388 -39.72 -11.43 -0.72
CA GLY A 388 -40.36 -11.71 0.57
C GLY A 388 -41.22 -10.54 1.01
#